data_AF-A0A4Z1IBA7-F1
#
_entry.id   AF-A0A4Z1IBA7-F1
#
_cell.length_a   1.000
_cell.length_b   1.000
_cell.length_c   1.000
_cell.angle_alpha   90.00
_cell.angle_beta   90.00
_cell.angle_gamma   90.00
#
_symmetry.space_group_name_H-M   'P 1'
#
loop_
_entity.id
_entity.type
_entity.pdbx_description
1 polymer ?
#
loop_
_entity_poly.entity_id
_entity_poly.type
_entity_poly.pdbx_seq_one_letter_code
_entity_poly.pdbx_strand_id
1 'polypeptide(L)'
;MGGSQGAMCIDLARHYPKMKCISQDLPDVVEGIETPEEVRGRVETVEHDFFTEQPVKGADTYLFRTGPELWQEKFAYQNLTAKPRVGKRDE
;
A
#
# COMPACT_ATOMS: atom_id res chain seq x y z
N MET A 1 2.35 -2.30 -0.88
CA MET A 1 2.96 -3.58 -0.49
C MET A 1 4.44 -3.52 -0.80
N GLY A 2 5.29 -3.89 0.16
CA GLY A 2 6.74 -3.66 0.13
C GLY A 2 7.08 -2.18 0.34
N GLY A 3 6.27 -1.47 1.12
CA GLY A 3 6.37 -0.01 1.22
C GLY A 3 7.46 0.48 2.18
N SER A 4 8.09 -0.43 2.94
CA SER A 4 8.98 -0.16 4.05
C SER A 4 8.36 0.89 4.98
N GLN A 5 9.12 1.93 5.32
CA GLN A 5 8.68 3.00 6.23
C GLN A 5 7.62 3.95 5.66
N GLY A 6 6.96 3.60 4.54
CA GLY A 6 5.82 4.35 4.02
C GLY A 6 6.18 5.67 3.33
N ALA A 7 7.47 5.93 3.04
CA ALA A 7 7.93 7.18 2.41
C ALA A 7 7.13 7.58 1.16
N MET A 8 6.83 6.61 0.28
CA MET A 8 6.02 6.87 -0.91
C MET A 8 4.57 7.24 -0.56
N CYS A 9 3.97 6.57 0.43
CA CYS A 9 2.63 6.91 0.91
C CYS A 9 2.60 8.33 1.50
N ILE A 10 3.63 8.71 2.25
CA ILE A 10 3.78 10.05 2.82
C ILE A 10 3.87 11.10 1.70
N ASP A 11 4.73 10.89 0.70
CA ASP A 11 4.90 11.81 -0.42
C ASP A 11 3.61 11.95 -1.25
N LEU A 12 2.93 10.83 -1.52
CA LEU A 12 1.64 10.83 -2.21
C LEU A 12 0.58 11.58 -1.40
N ALA A 13 0.50 11.36 -0.09
CA ALA A 13 -0.45 12.08 0.77
C ALA A 13 -0.11 13.58 0.88
N ARG A 14 1.16 13.97 0.86
CA ARG A 14 1.56 15.38 0.82
C ARG A 14 1.13 16.06 -0.49
N HIS A 15 1.29 15.38 -1.62
CA HIS A 15 0.96 15.95 -2.92
C HIS A 15 -0.55 15.92 -3.23
N TYR A 16 -1.26 14.90 -2.75
CA TYR A 16 -2.68 14.68 -3.02
C TYR A 16 -3.48 14.70 -1.69
N PRO A 17 -4.09 15.83 -1.30
CA PRO A 17 -4.72 15.99 0.02
C PRO A 17 -5.84 14.98 0.33
N LYS A 18 -6.51 14.45 -0.69
CA LYS A 18 -7.58 13.45 -0.56
C LYS A 18 -7.08 11.99 -0.57
N MET A 19 -5.80 11.77 -0.87
CA MET A 19 -5.23 10.44 -0.94
C MET A 19 -5.18 9.80 0.45
N LYS A 20 -5.58 8.53 0.51
CA LYS A 20 -5.33 7.63 1.64
C LYS A 20 -4.42 6.52 1.15
N CYS A 21 -3.43 6.15 1.94
CA CYS A 21 -2.42 5.18 1.54
C CYS A 21 -2.08 4.27 2.72
N ILE A 22 -2.04 2.98 2.46
CA ILE A 22 -1.63 1.97 3.43
C ILE A 22 -0.33 1.37 2.92
N SER A 23 0.76 1.63 3.65
CA SER A 23 2.03 0.95 3.46
C SER A 23 1.96 -0.39 4.19
N GLN A 24 2.31 -1.47 3.50
CA GLN A 24 2.34 -2.81 4.08
C GLN A 24 3.74 -3.38 3.95
N ASP A 25 4.26 -3.92 5.04
CA ASP A 25 5.55 -4.60 5.12
C ASP A 25 5.62 -5.62 6.27
N LEU A 26 6.71 -6.38 6.36
CA LEU A 26 6.88 -7.37 7.43
C LEU A 26 6.93 -6.71 8.83
N PRO A 27 6.55 -7.43 9.92
CA PRO A 27 6.48 -6.87 11.26
C PRO A 27 7.74 -6.13 11.71
N ASP A 28 8.92 -6.70 11.44
CA ASP A 28 10.23 -6.13 11.78
C ASP A 28 10.57 -4.86 10.99
N VAL A 29 10.00 -4.69 9.80
CA VAL A 29 10.17 -3.48 8.98
C VAL A 29 9.25 -2.36 9.47
N VAL A 30 8.06 -2.70 9.96
CA VAL A 30 7.06 -1.70 10.36
C VAL A 30 7.17 -1.26 11.82
N GLU A 31 7.87 -2.03 12.66
CA GLU A 31 8.05 -1.75 14.07
C GLU A 31 8.67 -0.36 14.31
N GLY A 32 8.04 0.42 15.20
CA GLY A 32 8.56 1.72 15.62
C GLY A 32 8.42 2.86 14.59
N ILE A 33 7.69 2.66 13.49
CA ILE A 33 7.42 3.75 12.54
C ILE A 33 6.43 4.74 13.14
N GLU A 34 6.81 6.01 13.13
CA GLU A 34 5.90 7.12 13.43
C GLU A 34 5.42 7.79 12.15
N THR A 35 4.10 7.92 12.00
CA THR A 35 3.49 8.68 10.90
C THR A 35 3.60 10.19 11.18
N PRO A 36 4.14 10.98 10.23
CA PRO A 36 4.19 12.44 10.38
C PRO A 36 2.81 13.05 10.62
N GLU A 37 2.74 14.07 11.47
CA GLU A 37 1.49 14.72 11.88
C GLU A 37 0.65 15.19 10.68
N GLU A 38 1.28 15.76 9.65
CA GLU A 38 0.62 16.37 8.51
C GLU A 38 -0.08 15.36 7.56
N VAL A 39 0.25 14.07 7.69
CA VAL A 39 -0.40 12.97 6.96
C VAL A 39 -1.10 11.98 7.89
N ARG A 40 -1.17 12.27 9.20
CA ARG A 40 -1.87 11.44 10.16
C ARG A 40 -3.33 11.26 9.78
N GLY A 41 -3.83 10.03 9.88
CA GLY A 41 -5.19 9.65 9.47
C GLY A 41 -5.39 9.47 7.96
N ARG A 42 -4.35 9.72 7.14
CA ARG A 42 -4.34 9.43 5.69
C ARG A 42 -3.30 8.39 5.31
N VAL A 43 -2.20 8.34 6.04
CA VAL A 43 -1.16 7.32 5.87
C VAL A 43 -1.15 6.40 7.07
N GLU A 44 -1.16 5.11 6.79
CA GLU A 44 -1.03 4.05 7.77
C GLU A 44 0.08 3.09 7.33
N THR A 45 0.84 2.59 8.29
CA THR A 45 1.77 1.49 8.05
C THR A 45 1.27 0.28 8.81
N VAL A 46 1.12 -0.85 8.11
CA VAL A 46 0.47 -2.06 8.61
C VAL A 46 1.39 -3.25 8.37
N GLU A 47 1.56 -4.10 9.38
CA GLU A 47 2.25 -5.37 9.20
C GLU A 47 1.46 -6.30 8.28
N HIS A 48 2.12 -6.87 7.27
CA HIS A 48 1.51 -7.84 6.39
C HIS A 48 2.55 -8.65 5.62
N ASP A 49 2.46 -9.97 5.73
CA ASP A 49 3.13 -10.90 4.83
C ASP A 49 2.37 -11.00 3.50
N PHE A 50 3.00 -10.54 2.41
CA PHE A 50 2.39 -10.49 1.07
C PHE A 50 2.06 -11.85 0.46
N PHE A 51 2.60 -12.94 1.02
CA PHE A 51 2.27 -14.30 0.62
C PHE A 51 1.00 -14.84 1.29
N THR A 52 0.46 -14.09 2.26
CA THR A 52 -0.82 -14.39 2.92
C THR A 52 -1.98 -13.65 2.24
N GLU A 53 -3.22 -13.95 2.66
CA GLU A 53 -4.37 -13.26 2.12
C GLU A 53 -4.31 -11.75 2.40
N GLN A 54 -4.47 -10.94 1.36
CA GLN A 54 -4.49 -9.47 1.49
C GLN A 54 -5.64 -9.02 2.43
N PRO A 55 -5.35 -8.39 3.59
CA PRO A 55 -6.36 -7.99 4.57
C PRO A 55 -7.17 -6.75 4.14
N VAL A 56 -6.57 -5.86 3.35
CA VAL A 56 -7.25 -4.67 2.83
C VAL A 56 -7.94 -5.05 1.52
N LYS A 57 -9.26 -5.24 1.56
CA LYS A 57 -10.08 -5.51 0.36
C LYS A 57 -10.70 -4.23 -0.19
N GLY A 58 -10.90 -4.19 -1.51
CA GLY A 58 -11.61 -3.09 -2.16
C GLY A 58 -10.83 -1.76 -2.16
N ALA A 59 -9.50 -1.80 -2.09
CA ALA A 59 -8.68 -0.65 -2.41
C ALA A 59 -8.90 -0.23 -3.87
N ASP A 60 -8.73 1.07 -4.16
CA ASP A 60 -8.81 1.57 -5.54
C ASP A 60 -7.66 1.05 -6.40
N THR A 61 -6.50 0.77 -5.78
CA THR A 61 -5.30 0.25 -6.45
C THR A 61 -4.41 -0.44 -5.41
N TYR A 62 -3.72 -1.50 -5.85
CA TYR A 62 -2.65 -2.16 -5.09
C TYR A 62 -1.34 -1.92 -5.83
N LEU A 63 -0.35 -1.35 -5.14
CA LEU A 63 0.98 -1.11 -5.68
C LEU A 63 2.01 -1.98 -4.93
N PHE A 64 2.79 -2.75 -5.69
CA PHE A 64 3.95 -3.47 -5.18
C PHE A 64 5.22 -2.69 -5.50
N ARG A 65 6.05 -2.50 -4.49
CA ARG A 65 7.39 -1.93 -4.63
C ARG A 65 8.35 -2.91 -3.95
N THR A 66 9.00 -3.75 -4.72
CA THR A 66 9.98 -4.71 -4.19
C THR A 66 11.22 -4.73 -5.07
N GLY A 67 12.38 -5.04 -4.48
CA GLY A 67 13.64 -5.24 -5.20
C GLY A 67 13.58 -6.46 -6.13
N PRO A 68 14.55 -6.62 -7.05
CA PRO A 68 14.55 -7.66 -8.08
C PRO A 68 14.42 -9.09 -7.56
N GLU A 69 14.88 -9.38 -6.33
CA GLU A 69 14.90 -10.74 -5.78
C GLU A 69 13.50 -11.28 -5.47
N LEU A 70 12.57 -10.43 -5.04
CA LEU A 70 11.19 -10.82 -4.72
C LEU A 70 10.35 -11.14 -5.97
N TRP A 71 10.81 -10.75 -7.17
CA TRP A 71 10.16 -11.09 -8.44
C TRP A 71 10.43 -12.54 -8.89
N GLN A 72 11.41 -13.22 -8.28
CA GLN A 72 11.75 -14.61 -8.60
C GLN A 72 10.82 -15.61 -7.90
N GLU A 73 10.19 -15.20 -6.79
CA GLU A 73 9.19 -16.01 -6.10
C GLU A 73 7.79 -15.72 -6.67
N LYS A 74 7.03 -16.80 -6.94
CA LYS A 74 5.72 -16.72 -7.57
C LYS A 74 4.78 -15.89 -6.70
N PHE A 75 4.52 -14.64 -7.08
CA PHE A 75 3.44 -13.85 -6.46
C PHE A 75 2.12 -14.64 -6.55
N ALA A 76 1.52 -14.92 -5.41
CA ALA A 76 0.14 -15.34 -5.34
C ALA A 76 -0.75 -14.13 -5.65
N TYR A 77 -0.91 -13.81 -6.94
CA TYR A 77 -1.92 -12.87 -7.45
C TYR A 77 -3.37 -13.24 -7.05
N GLN A 78 -3.56 -14.35 -6.33
CA GLN A 78 -4.83 -15.04 -6.19
C GLN A 78 -5.92 -14.24 -5.46
N ASN A 79 -5.60 -13.15 -4.75
CA ASN A 79 -6.58 -12.54 -3.83
C ASN A 79 -6.70 -11.00 -3.92
N LEU A 80 -6.15 -10.36 -4.96
CA LEU A 80 -6.26 -8.92 -5.17
C LEU A 80 -7.50 -8.57 -5.98
N THR A 81 -8.60 -8.29 -5.30
CA THR A 81 -9.79 -7.68 -5.91
C THR A 81 -9.80 -6.18 -5.62
N ALA A 82 -9.37 -5.39 -6.62
CA ALA A 82 -9.59 -3.95 -6.61
C ALA A 82 -11.06 -3.65 -6.93
N LYS A 83 -11.59 -2.54 -6.43
CA LYS A 83 -12.94 -2.11 -6.83
C LYS A 83 -12.97 -1.89 -8.34
N PRO A 84 -13.96 -2.44 -9.08
CA PRO A 84 -14.12 -2.13 -10.48
C PRO A 84 -14.39 -0.63 -10.63
N ARG A 85 -13.51 0.09 -11.32
CA ARG A 85 -13.70 1.50 -11.65
C ARG A 85 -14.70 1.61 -12.80
N VAL A 86 -15.93 2.02 -12.52
CA VAL A 86 -16.83 2.55 -13.55
C VAL A 86 -16.47 4.01 -13.76
N GLY A 87 -15.43 4.26 -14.56
CA GLY A 87 -15.09 5.61 -14.99
C GLY A 87 -16.04 6.04 -16.09
N LYS A 88 -16.91 7.02 -15.82
CA LYS A 88 -17.38 7.89 -16.91
C LYS A 88 -16.15 8.71 -17.34
N ARG A 89 -15.80 8.62 -18.62
CA ARG A 89 -14.94 9.62 -19.25
C ARG A 89 -15.79 10.88 -19.27
N ASP A 90 -15.43 11.87 -18.47
CA ASP A 90 -15.93 13.22 -18.66
C ASP A 90 -15.31 13.73 -19.98
N GLU A 91 -16.19 14.17 -20.89
CA GLU A 91 -15.87 14.73 -22.21
C GLU A 91 -15.12 16.06 -22.13
#